data_AF-A0A958RA13-F1
#
_entry.id   AF-A0A958RA13-F1
#
_cell.length_a   1.000
_cell.length_b   1.000
_cell.length_c   1.000
_cell.angle_alpha   90.00
_cell.angle_beta   90.00
_cell.angle_gamma   90.00
#
_symmetry.space_group_name_H-M   'P 1'
#
loop_
_entity.id
_entity.type
_entity.pdbx_description
1 polymer ?
#
loop_
_entity_poly.entity_id
_entity_poly.type
_entity_poly.pdbx_seq_one_letter_code
_entity_poly.pdbx_strand_id
1 'polypeptide(L)'
;KPEVCNAIGAHHDEIEMKTLIAPVVQVCDAISGARPGARRQVLDSYIQRLKDLEDVAFGFAGVKKAYAIQAGRELRVMVESEKVSDERSAELSFEISQKIQTDMTYPGQVKVTVIRETRAVNIAK
;
A
#
# COMPACT_ATOMS: atom_id res chain seq x y z
N LYS A 1 13.39 -36.21 -14.34
CA LYS A 1 13.57 -35.74 -15.72
C LYS A 1 14.31 -34.40 -15.69
N PRO A 2 15.62 -34.37 -15.96
CA PRO A 2 16.45 -33.16 -15.86
C PRO A 2 15.91 -31.96 -16.65
N GLU A 3 15.32 -32.20 -17.82
CA GLU A 3 14.73 -31.19 -18.69
C GLU A 3 13.54 -30.45 -18.05
N VAL A 4 12.72 -31.14 -17.24
CA VAL A 4 11.59 -30.53 -16.52
C VAL A 4 12.11 -29.66 -15.38
N CYS A 5 13.10 -30.14 -14.62
CA CYS A 5 13.71 -29.38 -13.53
C CYS A 5 14.36 -28.09 -14.05
N ASN A 6 15.06 -28.16 -15.19
CA ASN A 6 15.65 -26.98 -15.82
C ASN A 6 14.59 -25.98 -16.27
N ALA A 7 13.50 -26.43 -16.90
CA ALA A 7 12.43 -25.53 -17.33
C ALA A 7 11.76 -24.80 -16.16
N ILE A 8 11.57 -25.47 -15.01
CA ILE A 8 11.04 -24.85 -13.79
C ILE A 8 12.04 -23.83 -13.22
N GLY A 9 13.34 -24.14 -13.14
CA GLY A 9 14.30 -23.18 -12.60
C GLY A 9 14.55 -21.98 -13.53
N ALA A 10 14.48 -22.18 -14.84
CA ALA A 10 14.90 -21.17 -15.81
C ALA A 10 13.79 -20.20 -16.26
N HIS A 11 12.51 -20.45 -15.94
CA HIS A 11 11.40 -19.63 -16.46
C HIS A 11 11.36 -18.17 -15.97
N HIS A 12 12.11 -17.86 -14.91
CA HIS A 12 12.35 -16.50 -14.41
C HIS A 12 13.80 -16.03 -14.63
N ASP A 13 14.52 -16.69 -15.55
CA ASP A 13 15.94 -16.40 -15.87
C ASP A 13 16.90 -16.55 -14.68
N GLU A 14 16.52 -17.31 -13.64
CA GLU A 14 17.34 -17.57 -12.44
C GLU A 14 18.50 -18.52 -12.72
N ILE A 15 18.36 -19.38 -13.75
CA ILE A 15 19.40 -20.28 -14.26
C ILE A 15 19.34 -20.33 -15.79
N GLU A 16 20.44 -20.78 -16.40
CA GLU A 16 20.52 -20.98 -17.85
C GLU A 16 19.46 -21.96 -18.39
N MET A 17 18.80 -21.58 -19.49
CA MET A 17 17.90 -22.44 -20.24
C MET A 17 18.69 -23.47 -21.06
N LYS A 18 18.64 -24.74 -20.67
CA LYS A 18 19.42 -25.83 -21.30
C LYS A 18 18.63 -26.61 -22.35
N THR A 19 17.32 -26.37 -22.44
CA THR A 19 16.42 -27.15 -23.29
C THR A 19 15.33 -26.26 -23.90
N LEU A 20 14.74 -26.70 -25.02
CA LEU A 20 13.63 -26.00 -25.67
C LEU A 20 12.35 -25.93 -24.82
N ILE A 21 12.22 -26.76 -23.78
CA ILE A 21 11.06 -26.72 -22.88
C ILE A 21 11.08 -25.43 -22.04
N ALA A 22 12.25 -24.94 -21.65
CA ALA A 22 12.40 -23.75 -20.81
C ALA A 22 11.79 -22.47 -21.42
N PRO A 23 12.11 -22.05 -22.67
CA PRO A 23 11.50 -20.88 -23.27
C PRO A 23 9.98 -21.07 -23.50
N VAL A 24 9.50 -22.28 -23.76
CA VAL A 24 8.06 -22.56 -23.88
C VAL A 24 7.36 -22.35 -22.53
N VAL A 25 7.94 -22.84 -21.44
CA VAL A 25 7.39 -22.64 -20.08
C VAL A 25 7.41 -21.16 -19.70
N GLN A 26 8.47 -20.41 -20.04
CA GLN A 26 8.54 -18.97 -19.81
C GLN A 26 7.44 -18.20 -20.56
N VAL A 27 7.21 -18.51 -21.85
CA VAL A 27 6.11 -17.92 -22.62
C VAL A 27 4.76 -18.23 -22.00
N CYS A 28 4.55 -19.49 -21.57
CA CYS A 28 3.33 -19.89 -20.88
C CYS A 28 3.12 -19.14 -19.55
N ASP A 29 4.16 -18.92 -18.73
CA ASP A 29 4.06 -18.11 -17.51
C ASP A 29 3.67 -16.66 -17.84
N ALA A 30 4.33 -16.05 -18.82
CA ALA A 30 4.07 -14.68 -19.22
C ALA A 30 2.62 -14.49 -19.70
N ILE A 31 2.11 -15.39 -20.56
CA ILE A 31 0.71 -15.38 -21.01
C ILE A 31 -0.24 -15.59 -19.84
N SER A 32 0.07 -16.54 -18.95
CA SER A 32 -0.74 -16.83 -17.77
C SER A 32 -0.84 -15.62 -16.82
N GLY A 33 0.28 -14.93 -16.58
CA GLY A 33 0.37 -13.74 -15.74
C GLY A 33 -0.22 -12.47 -16.35
N ALA A 34 -0.33 -12.40 -17.68
CA ALA A 34 -0.92 -11.27 -18.40
C ALA A 34 -2.46 -11.28 -18.37
N ARG A 35 -3.10 -12.39 -17.97
CA ARG A 35 -4.57 -12.46 -17.89
C ARG A 35 -5.13 -11.38 -16.95
N PRO A 36 -6.23 -10.70 -17.33
CA PRO A 36 -6.96 -9.84 -16.42
C PRO A 36 -7.26 -10.59 -15.11
N GLY A 37 -6.89 -10.00 -13.98
CA GLY A 37 -7.08 -10.62 -12.66
C GLY A 37 -5.91 -11.44 -12.12
N ALA A 38 -5.00 -11.96 -12.95
CA ALA A 38 -3.88 -12.78 -12.45
C ALA A 38 -2.88 -11.95 -11.62
N ARG A 39 -2.49 -10.77 -12.12
CA ARG A 39 -1.62 -9.81 -11.41
C ARG A 39 -2.25 -8.42 -11.26
N ARG A 40 -3.04 -7.97 -12.25
CA ARG A 40 -3.66 -6.63 -12.27
C ARG A 40 -4.72 -6.40 -11.18
N GLN A 41 -5.63 -7.36 -10.92
CA GLN A 41 -6.64 -7.19 -9.85
C GLN A 41 -6.01 -7.02 -8.47
N VAL A 42 -4.84 -7.61 -8.24
CA VAL A 42 -4.12 -7.49 -6.96
C VAL A 42 -3.59 -6.07 -6.76
N LEU A 43 -3.14 -5.39 -7.83
CA LEU A 43 -2.70 -4.01 -7.76
C LEU A 43 -3.86 -3.04 -7.56
N ASP A 44 -4.95 -3.20 -8.31
CA ASP A 44 -6.11 -2.30 -8.19
C ASP A 44 -6.76 -2.41 -6.80
N SER A 45 -6.96 -3.64 -6.30
CA SER A 45 -7.45 -3.87 -4.94
C SER A 45 -6.47 -3.40 -3.86
N TYR A 46 -5.17 -3.39 -4.13
CA TYR A 46 -4.18 -2.81 -3.24
C TYR A 46 -4.27 -1.28 -3.20
N ILE A 47 -4.37 -0.61 -4.36
CA ILE A 47 -4.55 0.85 -4.42
C ILE A 47 -5.86 1.26 -3.75
N GLN A 48 -6.95 0.51 -4.00
CA GLN A 48 -8.24 0.78 -3.39
C GLN A 48 -8.15 0.69 -1.86
N ARG A 49 -7.51 -0.35 -1.32
CA ARG A 49 -7.29 -0.48 0.14
C ARG A 49 -6.51 0.69 0.74
N LEU A 50 -5.50 1.21 0.04
CA LEU A 50 -4.76 2.38 0.51
C LEU A 50 -5.65 3.63 0.54
N LYS A 51 -6.46 3.83 -0.49
CA LYS A 51 -7.44 4.94 -0.53
C LYS A 51 -8.47 4.81 0.58
N ASP A 52 -9.03 3.62 0.78
CA ASP A 52 -10.00 3.38 1.84
C ASP A 52 -9.39 3.72 3.22
N LEU A 53 -8.11 3.40 3.44
CA LEU A 53 -7.37 3.74 4.66
C LEU A 53 -7.21 5.27 4.83
N GLU A 54 -6.93 5.99 3.76
CA GLU A 54 -6.85 7.46 3.76
C GLU A 54 -8.23 8.09 4.01
N ASP A 55 -9.28 7.56 3.39
CA ASP A 55 -10.67 8.02 3.50
C ASP A 55 -11.22 7.86 4.93
N VAL A 56 -10.82 6.80 5.65
CA VAL A 56 -11.14 6.64 7.08
C VAL A 56 -10.66 7.85 7.88
N ALA A 57 -9.45 8.34 7.64
CA ALA A 57 -8.91 9.52 8.33
C ALA A 57 -9.57 10.82 7.86
N PHE A 58 -9.90 10.97 6.58
CA PHE A 58 -10.60 12.16 6.07
C PHE A 58 -12.00 12.35 6.67
N GLY A 59 -12.63 11.28 7.17
CA GLY A 59 -13.91 11.37 7.89
C GLY A 59 -13.84 12.10 9.23
N PHE A 60 -12.65 12.38 9.77
CA PHE A 60 -12.48 13.07 11.05
C PHE A 60 -12.28 14.58 10.88
N ALA A 61 -13.00 15.36 11.68
CA ALA A 61 -12.89 16.82 11.66
C ALA A 61 -11.47 17.28 12.05
N GLY A 62 -10.94 18.23 11.27
CA GLY A 62 -9.60 18.80 11.48
C GLY A 62 -8.47 18.09 10.73
N VAL A 63 -8.75 16.95 10.08
CA VAL A 63 -7.81 16.30 9.16
C VAL A 63 -7.74 17.06 7.84
N LYS A 64 -6.54 17.51 7.48
CA LYS A 64 -6.28 18.24 6.24
C LYS A 64 -5.79 17.30 5.13
N LYS A 65 -4.93 16.35 5.50
CA LYS A 65 -4.34 15.36 4.58
C LYS A 65 -4.14 14.04 5.31
N ALA A 66 -4.30 12.92 4.62
CA ALA A 66 -3.95 11.60 5.10
C ALA A 66 -3.19 10.85 4.02
N TYR A 67 -2.18 10.09 4.41
CA TYR A 67 -1.31 9.33 3.50
C TYR A 67 -1.07 7.93 4.04
N ALA A 68 -1.46 6.91 3.29
CA ALA A 68 -1.11 5.53 3.56
C ALA A 68 0.30 5.27 2.99
N ILE A 69 1.29 5.10 3.87
CA ILE A 69 2.69 4.86 3.50
C ILE A 69 3.15 3.47 3.95
N GLN A 70 4.36 3.07 3.55
CA GLN A 70 4.92 1.75 3.85
C GLN A 70 3.99 0.59 3.47
N ALA A 71 3.43 0.65 2.26
CA ALA A 71 2.45 -0.31 1.79
C ALA A 71 1.22 -0.48 2.70
N GLY A 72 0.74 0.63 3.25
CA GLY A 72 -0.44 0.70 4.11
C GLY A 72 -0.21 0.22 5.55
N ARG A 73 1.05 0.01 5.95
CA ARG A 73 1.40 -0.32 7.35
C ARG A 73 1.54 0.91 8.24
N GLU A 74 1.57 2.10 7.65
CA GLU A 74 1.54 3.36 8.39
C GLU A 74 0.56 4.32 7.73
N LEU A 75 -0.30 4.93 8.54
CA LEU A 75 -1.19 6.02 8.12
C LEU A 75 -0.71 7.31 8.77
N ARG A 76 -0.28 8.27 7.94
CA ARG A 76 0.19 9.57 8.39
C ARG A 76 -0.87 10.63 8.13
N VAL A 77 -1.35 11.24 9.20
CA VAL A 77 -2.46 12.19 9.18
C VAL A 77 -1.92 13.56 9.52
N MET A 78 -2.14 14.54 8.66
CA MET A 78 -1.78 15.94 8.89
C MET A 78 -3.02 16.74 9.28
N VAL A 79 -2.94 17.44 10.41
CA VAL A 79 -4.02 18.26 10.95
C VAL A 79 -3.63 19.74 10.98
N GLU A 80 -4.62 20.61 10.91
CA GLU A 80 -4.42 22.05 11.06
C GLU A 80 -4.14 22.39 12.53
N SER A 81 -2.96 22.95 12.80
CA SER A 81 -2.54 23.31 14.16
C SER A 81 -3.46 24.33 14.84
N GLU A 82 -4.12 25.20 14.07
CA GLU A 82 -5.07 26.20 14.58
C GLU A 82 -6.41 25.60 15.03
N LYS A 83 -6.81 24.45 14.48
CA LYS A 83 -8.13 23.83 14.73
C LYS A 83 -8.06 22.63 15.67
N VAL A 84 -6.91 21.98 15.76
CA VAL A 84 -6.71 20.75 16.52
C VAL A 84 -5.63 21.01 17.56
N SER A 85 -5.92 20.75 18.85
CA SER A 85 -4.94 20.85 19.95
C SER A 85 -4.02 19.62 20.02
N ASP A 86 -3.04 19.63 20.92
CA ASP A 86 -2.17 18.47 21.16
C ASP A 86 -2.97 17.30 21.74
N GLU A 87 -3.85 17.57 22.70
CA GLU A 87 -4.74 16.56 23.31
C GLU A 87 -5.65 15.96 22.24
N ARG A 88 -6.29 16.81 21.42
CA ARG A 88 -7.17 16.32 20.35
C ARG A 88 -6.40 15.53 19.29
N SER A 89 -5.13 15.85 19.05
CA SER A 89 -4.29 15.09 18.11
C SER A 89 -3.98 13.69 18.64
N ALA A 90 -3.72 13.56 19.95
CA ALA A 90 -3.54 12.27 20.60
C ALA A 90 -4.83 11.45 20.53
N GLU A 91 -5.97 12.04 20.85
CA GLU A 91 -7.30 11.42 20.73
C GLU A 91 -7.57 10.95 19.29
N LEU A 92 -7.37 11.82 18.30
CA LEU A 92 -7.57 11.49 16.88
C LEU A 92 -6.73 10.30 16.45
N SER A 93 -5.47 10.22 16.88
CA SER A 93 -4.60 9.08 16.54
C SER A 93 -5.17 7.76 17.07
N PHE A 94 -5.75 7.80 18.27
CA PHE A 94 -6.38 6.65 18.90
C PHE A 94 -7.71 6.30 18.21
N GLU A 95 -8.60 7.27 18.02
CA GLU A 95 -9.91 7.09 17.37
C GLU A 95 -9.77 6.52 15.95
N ILE A 96 -8.83 7.05 15.15
CA ILE A 96 -8.55 6.56 13.80
C ILE A 96 -8.04 5.12 13.86
N SER A 97 -7.13 4.79 14.78
CA SER A 97 -6.62 3.42 14.92
C SER A 97 -7.73 2.42 15.28
N GLN A 98 -8.65 2.80 16.17
CA GLN A 98 -9.81 1.99 16.54
C GLN A 98 -10.78 1.82 15.37
N LYS A 99 -11.01 2.89 14.59
CA LYS A 99 -11.86 2.83 13.41
C LYS A 99 -11.30 1.91 12.32
N ILE A 100 -10.00 1.98 12.05
CA ILE A 100 -9.33 1.04 11.13
C ILE A 100 -9.48 -0.40 11.63
N GLN A 101 -9.32 -0.63 12.93
CA GLN A 101 -9.47 -1.96 13.52
C GLN A 101 -10.89 -2.53 13.39
N THR A 102 -11.91 -1.67 13.41
CA THR A 102 -13.33 -2.07 13.41
C THR A 102 -13.90 -2.18 12.00
N ASP A 103 -13.61 -1.20 11.14
CA ASP A 103 -14.26 -1.05 9.84
C ASP A 103 -13.49 -1.71 8.70
N MET A 104 -12.21 -2.03 8.89
CA MET A 104 -11.35 -2.60 7.85
C MET A 104 -10.75 -3.94 8.28
N THR A 105 -10.82 -4.93 7.39
CA THR A 105 -10.05 -6.17 7.56
C THR A 105 -8.63 -5.94 7.06
N TYR A 106 -7.72 -5.51 7.95
CA TYR A 106 -6.32 -5.30 7.61
C TYR A 106 -5.43 -6.40 8.19
N PRO A 107 -4.60 -7.09 7.37
CA PRO A 107 -3.69 -8.09 7.89
C PRO A 107 -2.52 -7.42 8.61
N GLY A 108 -2.52 -7.53 9.94
CA GLY A 108 -1.43 -7.05 10.80
C GLY A 108 -1.71 -5.69 11.43
N GLN A 109 -0.65 -5.07 11.95
CA GLN A 109 -0.74 -3.80 12.66
C GLN A 109 -0.56 -2.63 11.70
N VAL A 110 -1.39 -1.60 11.84
CA VAL A 110 -1.23 -0.31 11.16
C VAL A 110 -0.84 0.74 12.20
N LYS A 111 0.28 1.42 11.96
CA LYS A 111 0.72 2.54 12.80
C LYS A 111 0.02 3.82 12.36
N VAL A 112 -0.71 4.48 13.25
CA VAL A 112 -1.31 5.80 12.97
C VAL A 112 -0.43 6.88 13.57
N THR A 113 -0.04 7.87 12.77
CA THR A 113 0.74 9.02 13.23
C THR A 113 0.02 10.30 12.84
N VAL A 114 -0.39 11.08 13.84
CA VAL A 114 -0.99 12.41 13.64
C VAL A 114 0.09 13.47 13.79
N ILE A 115 0.19 14.37 12.82
CA ILE A 115 1.17 15.44 12.76
C ILE A 115 0.40 16.76 12.70
N ARG A 116 0.56 17.58 13.74
CA ARG A 116 0.14 18.98 13.71
C ARG A 116 1.19 19.77 12.94
N GLU A 117 0.77 20.49 11.91
CA GLU A 117 1.68 21.25 11.05
C GLU A 117 1.24 22.72 10.93
N THR A 118 2.17 23.63 11.20
CA THR A 118 2.07 25.05 10.86
C THR A 118 3.04 25.35 9.72
N ARG A 119 2.55 25.93 8.61
CA ARG A 119 3.40 26.34 7.48
C ARG A 119 3.42 27.85 7.36
N ALA A 120 4.61 28.44 7.49
CA ALA A 120 4.88 29.81 7.09
C ALA A 120 5.59 29.79 5.73
N VAL A 121 5.09 30.53 4.75
CA VAL A 121 5.66 30.61 3.40
C VAL A 121 5.85 32.08 3.06
N ASN A 122 7.09 32.46 2.74
CA ASN A 122 7.45 33.79 2.25
C ASN A 122 8.10 33.64 0.88
N ILE A 123 7.69 34.49 -0.08
CA ILE A 123 8.26 34.52 -1.42
C ILE A 123 9.06 35.81 -1.54
N ALA A 124 10.37 35.70 -1.72
CA ALA A 124 11.19 36.81 -2.15
C ALA A 124 11.07 36.96 -3.67
N LYS A 125 11.02 38.19 -4.16
CA LYS A 125 11.01 38.51 -5.58
C LYS A 125 12.29 39.25 -5.93
#